data_AF-A0A1B6HX49-F1
#
_entry.id   AF-A0A1B6HX49-F1
#
_cell.length_a   1.000
_cell.length_b   1.000
_cell.length_c   1.000
_cell.angle_alpha   90.00
_cell.angle_beta   90.00
_cell.angle_gamma   90.00
#
_symmetry.space_group_name_H-M   'P 1'
#
loop_
_entity.id
_entity.type
_entity.pdbx_description
1 polymer ?
#
loop_
_entity_poly.entity_id
_entity_poly.type
_entity_poly.pdbx_seq_one_letter_code
_entity_poly.pdbx_strand_id
1 'polypeptide(L)'
;ASGRSEENLLEEQHQWYQDYQHQAFRQNFSRSRSQYDSHIQEIRDEQERVQKKTFVNWMNSYLSKRVPPLRVDDLIEDLKDGTKLLALLEVLSGEKLPVERGRNLRRPHFLSNVNTALQFLQSKKIKLVNINSTDLVDGRPAVVLGLIWTIILYFQIEENTRALASLGHTFGSASSLEGSRTPDHATESKRKGEGARRALLSWVSNALPKDIGLEVKDFGRSWRDGLAFLAIIDQIRKNVVDMTALRRATNRARLETAFDVAERELGVARLLDPEDVDVDRPDEKSVMTYVAQFLHKYPELRSDTGDSLTAIQNEYSSLTQWLTERNQYLQHLRQTNSLPNSYQEYAAFESEVQSRVELYNKLHRLVDSHSIISITHESWREIEKLWRQLQAEMRYWLRLLDSQLPPPFCQVGDWLARAEDLIESDDIPT
;
A
#
# COMPACT_ATOMS: atom_id res chain seq x y z
N ALA A 1 61.17 -19.00 -63.87
CA ALA A 1 60.83 -17.83 -63.04
C ALA A 1 59.33 -17.51 -62.98
N SER A 2 58.45 -18.11 -63.82
CA SER A 2 57.03 -17.73 -63.91
C SER A 2 56.09 -18.36 -62.86
N GLY A 3 56.37 -19.57 -62.36
CA GLY A 3 55.44 -20.27 -61.45
C GLY A 3 55.37 -19.74 -60.01
N ARG A 4 56.48 -19.19 -59.49
CA ARG A 4 56.54 -18.62 -58.12
C ARG A 4 55.77 -17.30 -57.98
N SER A 5 55.54 -16.60 -59.09
CA SER A 5 54.81 -15.34 -59.09
C SER A 5 53.30 -15.56 -59.05
N GLU A 6 52.81 -16.62 -59.71
CA GLU A 6 51.39 -17.00 -59.69
C GLU A 6 50.96 -17.59 -58.34
N GLU A 7 51.79 -18.41 -57.69
CA GLU A 7 51.51 -18.92 -56.32
C GLU A 7 51.40 -17.78 -55.29
N ASN A 8 52.33 -16.81 -55.30
CA ASN A 8 52.26 -15.66 -54.40
C ASN A 8 51.01 -14.80 -54.65
N LEU A 9 50.61 -14.62 -55.91
CA LEU A 9 49.38 -13.89 -56.27
C LEU A 9 48.12 -14.60 -55.78
N LEU A 10 48.10 -15.94 -55.84
CA LEU A 10 46.99 -16.75 -55.33
C LEU A 10 46.93 -16.74 -53.80
N GLU A 11 48.08 -16.76 -53.11
CA GLU A 11 48.15 -16.61 -51.65
C GLU A 11 47.70 -15.22 -51.19
N GLU A 12 48.12 -14.15 -51.88
CA GLU A 12 47.65 -12.78 -51.58
C GLU A 12 46.14 -12.62 -51.82
N GLN A 13 45.60 -13.20 -52.90
CA GLN A 13 44.15 -13.21 -53.14
C GLN A 13 43.39 -14.01 -52.07
N HIS A 14 43.95 -15.14 -51.63
CA HIS A 14 43.34 -15.95 -50.58
C HIS A 14 43.33 -15.21 -49.24
N GLN A 15 44.44 -14.57 -48.88
CA GLN A 15 44.56 -13.76 -47.67
C GLN A 15 43.61 -12.56 -47.70
N TRP A 16 43.54 -11.85 -48.82
CA TRP A 16 42.60 -10.75 -49.01
C TRP A 16 41.13 -11.20 -48.85
N TYR A 17 40.78 -12.36 -49.39
CA TYR A 17 39.43 -12.90 -49.28
C TYR A 17 39.08 -13.30 -47.83
N GLN A 18 40.03 -13.90 -47.09
CA GLN A 18 39.86 -14.18 -45.66
C GLN A 18 39.69 -12.91 -44.83
N ASP A 19 40.50 -11.88 -45.09
CA ASP A 19 40.42 -10.60 -44.40
C ASP A 19 39.10 -9.88 -44.70
N TYR A 20 38.65 -9.92 -45.95
CA TYR A 20 37.34 -9.39 -46.36
C TYR A 20 36.20 -10.10 -45.63
N GLN A 21 36.22 -11.44 -45.54
CA GLN A 21 35.19 -12.20 -44.81
C GLN A 21 35.20 -11.88 -43.31
N HIS A 22 36.38 -11.77 -42.68
CA HIS A 22 36.49 -11.39 -41.27
C HIS A 22 36.01 -9.96 -41.01
N GLN A 23 36.32 -9.00 -41.89
CA GLN A 23 35.84 -7.62 -41.78
C GLN A 23 34.34 -7.51 -42.02
N ALA A 24 33.80 -8.21 -43.03
CA ALA A 24 32.38 -8.25 -43.32
C ALA A 24 31.59 -8.89 -42.16
N PHE A 25 32.10 -9.98 -41.57
CA PHE A 25 31.49 -10.59 -40.39
C PHE A 25 31.48 -9.64 -39.19
N ARG A 26 32.60 -8.95 -38.91
CA ARG A 26 32.68 -7.95 -37.84
C ARG A 26 31.74 -6.76 -38.08
N GLN A 27 31.65 -6.25 -39.30
CA GLN A 27 30.72 -5.17 -39.64
C GLN A 27 29.26 -5.61 -39.50
N ASN A 28 28.91 -6.80 -39.99
CA ASN A 28 27.56 -7.35 -39.85
C ASN A 28 27.19 -7.59 -38.39
N PHE A 29 28.12 -8.13 -37.59
CA PHE A 29 27.95 -8.30 -36.15
C PHE A 29 27.78 -6.95 -35.42
N SER A 30 28.60 -5.94 -35.76
CA SER A 30 28.50 -4.60 -35.17
C SER A 30 27.20 -3.89 -35.56
N ARG A 31 26.74 -4.03 -36.81
CA ARG A 31 25.45 -3.48 -37.28
C ARG A 31 24.28 -4.17 -36.58
N SER A 32 24.31 -5.49 -36.50
CA SER A 32 23.31 -6.27 -35.78
C SER A 32 23.26 -5.90 -34.30
N ARG A 33 24.41 -5.78 -33.64
CA ARG A 33 24.51 -5.32 -32.24
C ARG A 33 23.96 -3.90 -32.05
N SER A 34 24.30 -2.97 -32.94
CA SER A 34 23.78 -1.60 -32.91
C SER A 34 22.26 -1.55 -33.10
N GLN A 35 21.69 -2.41 -33.95
CA GLN A 35 20.25 -2.54 -34.13
C GLN A 35 19.57 -3.11 -32.88
N TYR A 36 20.16 -4.12 -32.24
CA TYR A 36 19.66 -4.65 -30.98
C TYR A 36 19.73 -3.62 -29.86
N ASP A 37 20.83 -2.86 -29.74
CA ASP A 37 20.99 -1.81 -28.74
C ASP A 37 19.96 -0.69 -28.93
N SER A 38 19.69 -0.28 -30.18
CA SER A 38 18.63 0.70 -30.52
C SER A 38 17.25 0.19 -30.13
N HIS A 39 16.93 -1.06 -30.49
CA HIS A 39 15.65 -1.65 -30.16
C HIS A 39 15.44 -1.81 -28.65
N ILE A 40 16.49 -2.17 -27.90
CA ILE A 40 16.44 -2.22 -26.43
C ILE A 40 16.19 -0.82 -25.85
N GLN A 41 16.82 0.21 -26.42
CA GLN A 41 16.62 1.58 -25.97
C GLN A 41 15.19 2.06 -26.23
N GLU A 42 14.63 1.80 -27.42
CA GLU A 42 13.25 2.13 -27.76
C GLU A 42 12.24 1.47 -26.80
N ILE A 43 12.44 0.17 -26.49
CA ILE A 43 11.60 -0.54 -25.52
C ILE A 43 11.69 0.10 -24.13
N ARG A 44 12.91 0.49 -23.70
CA ARG A 44 13.11 1.13 -22.39
C ARG A 44 12.45 2.50 -22.32
N ASP A 45 12.59 3.30 -23.37
CA ASP A 45 12.02 4.64 -23.44
C ASP A 45 10.49 4.57 -23.42
N GLU A 46 9.91 3.59 -24.12
CA GLU A 46 8.47 3.36 -24.12
C GLU A 46 7.97 2.87 -22.75
N GLN A 47 8.68 1.94 -22.10
CA GLN A 47 8.35 1.53 -20.73
C GLN A 47 8.45 2.69 -19.74
N GLU A 48 9.46 3.54 -19.88
CA GLU A 48 9.62 4.74 -19.05
C GLU A 48 8.46 5.72 -19.28
N ARG A 49 8.03 5.92 -20.53
CA ARG A 49 6.88 6.77 -20.88
C ARG A 49 5.58 6.26 -20.23
N VAL A 50 5.29 4.97 -20.37
CA VAL A 50 4.11 4.32 -19.77
C VAL A 50 4.14 4.42 -18.25
N GLN A 51 5.30 4.19 -17.64
CA GLN A 51 5.47 4.26 -16.20
C GLN A 51 5.28 5.68 -15.66
N LYS A 52 5.84 6.71 -16.33
CA LYS A 52 5.59 8.11 -15.99
C LYS A 52 4.10 8.42 -16.02
N LYS A 53 3.41 8.08 -17.11
CA LYS A 53 1.96 8.31 -17.26
C LYS A 53 1.17 7.62 -16.15
N THR A 54 1.46 6.35 -15.89
CA THR A 54 0.79 5.57 -14.84
C THR A 54 1.00 6.19 -13.45
N PHE A 55 2.22 6.64 -13.13
CA PHE A 55 2.53 7.28 -11.85
C PHE A 55 1.88 8.65 -11.71
N VAL A 56 1.78 9.43 -12.79
CA VAL A 56 1.01 10.70 -12.79
C VAL A 56 -0.46 10.44 -12.51
N ASN A 57 -1.08 9.51 -13.22
CA ASN A 57 -2.48 9.13 -13.00
C ASN A 57 -2.70 8.63 -11.57
N TRP A 58 -1.77 7.83 -11.05
CA TRP A 58 -1.82 7.32 -9.70
C TRP A 58 -1.75 8.46 -8.68
N MET A 59 -0.77 9.36 -8.79
CA MET A 59 -0.65 10.51 -7.90
C MET A 59 -1.92 11.39 -7.92
N ASN A 60 -2.46 11.64 -9.12
CA ASN A 60 -3.66 12.46 -9.29
C ASN A 60 -4.92 11.81 -8.72
N SER A 61 -5.01 10.47 -8.64
CA SER A 61 -6.13 9.78 -7.99
C SER A 61 -6.21 10.02 -6.47
N TYR A 62 -5.09 10.39 -5.85
CA TYR A 62 -5.01 10.80 -4.44
C TYR A 62 -5.06 12.33 -4.28
N LEU A 63 -4.27 13.07 -5.06
CA LEU A 63 -4.15 14.53 -4.92
C LEU A 63 -5.44 15.28 -5.29
N SER A 64 -6.29 14.70 -6.15
CA SER A 64 -7.62 15.25 -6.46
C SER A 64 -8.58 15.22 -5.28
N LYS A 65 -8.38 14.30 -4.31
CA LYS A 65 -9.20 14.18 -3.09
C LYS A 65 -8.76 15.16 -1.98
N ARG A 66 -7.60 15.78 -2.14
CA ARG A 66 -7.06 16.77 -1.19
C ARG A 66 -7.90 18.06 -1.23
N VAL A 67 -7.93 18.78 -0.11
CA VAL A 67 -8.50 20.14 -0.05
C VAL A 67 -7.42 21.16 0.34
N PRO A 68 -7.09 22.14 -0.51
CA PRO A 68 -7.49 22.26 -1.92
C PRO A 68 -6.87 21.14 -2.79
N PRO A 69 -7.54 20.79 -3.92
CA PRO A 69 -7.05 19.74 -4.82
C PRO A 69 -5.76 20.18 -5.51
N LEU A 70 -4.88 19.22 -5.73
CA LEU A 70 -3.64 19.41 -6.46
C LEU A 70 -3.59 18.46 -7.66
N ARG A 71 -2.81 18.84 -8.67
CA ARG A 71 -2.60 18.05 -9.87
C ARG A 71 -1.13 18.05 -10.26
N VAL A 72 -0.67 16.93 -10.78
CA VAL A 72 0.62 16.72 -11.43
C VAL A 72 0.35 16.54 -12.91
N ASP A 73 1.06 17.29 -13.76
CA ASP A 73 0.99 17.16 -15.22
C ASP A 73 2.31 16.60 -15.77
N ASP A 74 3.46 17.09 -15.29
CA ASP A 74 4.77 16.53 -15.60
C ASP A 74 5.42 15.99 -14.31
N LEU A 75 5.49 14.66 -14.19
CA LEU A 75 6.02 13.99 -13.00
C LEU A 75 7.40 14.50 -12.58
N ILE A 76 8.26 14.81 -13.54
CA ILE A 76 9.65 15.16 -13.28
C ILE A 76 9.73 16.61 -12.84
N GLU A 77 9.10 17.53 -13.57
CA GLU A 77 9.18 18.95 -13.25
C GLU A 77 8.34 19.32 -12.02
N ASP A 78 7.15 18.75 -11.88
CA ASP A 78 6.21 19.10 -10.81
C ASP A 78 6.62 18.63 -9.42
N LEU A 79 7.58 17.70 -9.33
CA LEU A 79 8.08 17.14 -8.07
C LEU A 79 9.37 17.81 -7.58
N LYS A 80 10.03 18.64 -8.39
CA LYS A 80 11.33 19.24 -8.06
C LYS A 80 11.29 20.13 -6.83
N ASP A 81 10.17 20.81 -6.57
CA ASP A 81 10.02 21.69 -5.40
C ASP A 81 9.66 20.97 -4.10
N GLY A 82 9.37 19.67 -4.18
CA GLY A 82 8.98 18.81 -3.07
C GLY A 82 7.57 19.04 -2.51
N THR A 83 6.83 20.06 -2.98
CA THR A 83 5.54 20.44 -2.40
C THR A 83 4.44 19.41 -2.68
N LYS A 84 4.32 18.97 -3.93
CA LYS A 84 3.35 17.93 -4.33
C LYS A 84 3.74 16.56 -3.77
N LEU A 85 5.03 16.29 -3.60
CA LEU A 85 5.53 15.08 -2.95
C LEU A 85 5.10 15.02 -1.48
N LEU A 86 5.30 16.11 -0.73
CA LEU A 86 4.83 16.21 0.65
C LEU A 86 3.31 16.08 0.73
N ALA A 87 2.57 16.80 -0.12
CA ALA A 87 1.11 16.72 -0.15
C ALA A 87 0.59 15.31 -0.44
N LEU A 88 1.27 14.55 -1.33
CA LEU A 88 0.94 13.16 -1.59
C LEU A 88 1.15 12.31 -0.31
N LEU A 89 2.29 12.46 0.36
CA LEU A 89 2.60 11.72 1.59
C LEU A 89 1.63 12.07 2.73
N GLU A 90 1.19 13.31 2.84
CA GLU A 90 0.12 13.70 3.77
C GLU A 90 -1.20 12.98 3.46
N VAL A 91 -1.58 12.89 2.19
CA VAL A 91 -2.83 12.21 1.78
C VAL A 91 -2.75 10.70 2.00
N LEU A 92 -1.59 10.08 1.73
CA LEU A 92 -1.40 8.64 1.89
C LEU A 92 -1.31 8.22 3.36
N SER A 93 -0.64 9.02 4.19
CA SER A 93 -0.40 8.66 5.60
C SER A 93 -1.42 9.23 6.59
N GLY A 94 -2.20 10.25 6.18
CA GLY A 94 -3.06 11.02 7.08
C GLY A 94 -2.30 12.00 8.00
N GLU A 95 -0.97 12.00 7.99
CA GLU A 95 -0.13 12.85 8.85
C GLU A 95 0.16 14.20 8.20
N LYS A 96 0.16 15.28 9.00
CA LYS A 96 0.55 16.61 8.53
C LYS A 96 2.07 16.73 8.50
N LEU A 97 2.60 17.17 7.37
CA LEU A 97 4.05 17.30 7.17
C LEU A 97 4.44 18.78 7.08
N PRO A 98 5.59 19.17 7.65
CA PRO A 98 6.07 20.54 7.54
C PRO A 98 6.44 20.83 6.08
N VAL A 99 5.88 21.90 5.52
CA VAL A 99 6.16 22.34 4.15
C VAL A 99 6.71 23.77 4.21
N GLU A 100 7.88 23.97 3.64
CA GLU A 100 8.40 25.32 3.37
C GLU A 100 7.52 25.98 2.32
N ARG A 101 6.87 27.08 2.72
CA ARG A 101 5.98 27.87 1.87
C ARG A 101 6.58 29.26 1.67
N GLY A 102 6.59 29.73 0.42
CA GLY A 102 7.07 31.07 0.10
C GLY A 102 6.53 31.58 -1.21
N ARG A 103 6.42 32.91 -1.35
CA ARG A 103 6.00 33.57 -2.60
C ARG A 103 6.92 33.20 -3.78
N ASN A 104 8.22 33.02 -3.51
CA ASN A 104 9.23 32.64 -4.48
C ASN A 104 10.09 31.50 -3.92
N LEU A 105 9.67 30.26 -4.14
CA LEU A 105 10.49 29.11 -3.80
C LEU A 105 11.77 29.08 -4.67
N ARG A 106 12.86 28.62 -4.07
CA ARG A 106 14.19 28.54 -4.69
C ARG A 106 14.79 27.20 -4.33
N ARG A 107 15.88 26.81 -5.00
CA ARG A 107 16.56 25.52 -4.80
C ARG A 107 16.80 25.14 -3.32
N PRO A 108 17.18 26.04 -2.39
CA PRO A 108 17.30 25.68 -0.98
C PRO A 108 15.97 25.24 -0.34
N HIS A 109 14.87 25.91 -0.66
CA HIS A 109 13.53 25.53 -0.20
C HIS A 109 13.10 24.19 -0.80
N PHE A 110 13.40 23.96 -2.08
CA PHE A 110 13.15 22.68 -2.76
C PHE A 110 13.86 21.52 -2.05
N LEU A 111 15.16 21.70 -1.76
CA LEU A 111 15.95 20.72 -1.02
C LEU A 111 15.39 20.48 0.38
N SER A 112 14.96 21.53 1.09
CA SER A 112 14.33 21.40 2.41
C SER A 112 13.07 20.54 2.34
N ASN A 113 12.13 20.87 1.45
CA ASN A 113 10.89 20.11 1.26
C ASN A 113 11.14 18.65 0.88
N VAL A 114 12.02 18.42 -0.09
CA VAL A 114 12.37 17.05 -0.51
C VAL A 114 13.03 16.29 0.64
N ASN A 115 13.95 16.91 1.40
CA ASN A 115 14.56 16.27 2.57
C ASN A 115 13.53 15.89 3.62
N THR A 116 12.55 16.76 3.92
CA THR A 116 11.43 16.43 4.81
C THR A 116 10.69 15.19 4.34
N ALA A 117 10.36 15.10 3.04
CA ALA A 117 9.69 13.94 2.47
C ALA A 117 10.53 12.65 2.61
N LEU A 118 11.83 12.73 2.32
CA LEU A 118 12.72 11.57 2.44
C LEU A 118 12.91 11.13 3.91
N GLN A 119 13.03 12.07 4.84
CA GLN A 119 13.11 11.78 6.28
C GLN A 119 11.84 11.11 6.80
N PHE A 120 10.66 11.57 6.34
CA PHE A 120 9.40 10.92 6.65
C PHE A 120 9.36 9.47 6.17
N LEU A 121 9.76 9.20 4.92
CA LEU A 121 9.83 7.82 4.42
C LEU A 121 10.81 6.96 5.24
N GLN A 122 11.95 7.52 5.64
CA GLN A 122 12.91 6.83 6.52
C GLN A 122 12.34 6.55 7.92
N SER A 123 11.52 7.45 8.48
CA SER A 123 10.87 7.25 9.78
C SER A 123 9.90 6.06 9.75
N LYS A 124 9.21 5.85 8.62
CA LYS A 124 8.38 4.68 8.31
C LYS A 124 9.18 3.40 7.98
N LYS A 125 10.50 3.42 8.20
CA LYS A 125 11.46 2.32 7.96
C LYS A 125 11.56 1.90 6.49
N ILE A 126 11.31 2.84 5.57
CA ILE A 126 11.48 2.64 4.13
C ILE A 126 12.94 2.87 3.76
N LYS A 127 13.53 1.93 3.03
CA LYS A 127 14.93 2.04 2.57
C LYS A 127 14.97 2.79 1.24
N LEU A 128 15.64 3.94 1.22
CA LEU A 128 15.82 4.80 0.04
C LEU A 128 17.17 4.52 -0.63
N VAL A 129 17.28 3.42 -1.38
CA VAL A 129 18.53 3.04 -2.05
C VAL A 129 18.70 3.88 -3.33
N ASN A 130 19.84 4.57 -3.44
CA ASN A 130 20.19 5.42 -4.59
C ASN A 130 19.19 6.57 -4.85
N ILE A 131 18.53 7.08 -3.81
CA ILE A 131 17.64 8.24 -3.89
C ILE A 131 18.25 9.36 -3.05
N ASN A 132 18.63 10.46 -3.70
CA ASN A 132 19.18 11.65 -3.07
C ASN A 132 18.28 12.86 -3.37
N SER A 133 18.15 13.78 -2.41
CA SER A 133 17.32 14.97 -2.55
C SER A 133 17.82 15.92 -3.64
N THR A 134 19.13 16.04 -3.84
CA THR A 134 19.70 16.84 -4.94
C THR A 134 19.19 16.38 -6.30
N ASP A 135 19.08 15.07 -6.47
CA ASP A 135 18.80 14.42 -7.75
C ASP A 135 17.33 14.54 -8.13
N LEU A 136 16.47 14.53 -7.11
CA LEU A 136 15.05 14.82 -7.22
C LEU A 136 14.81 16.29 -7.59
N VAL A 137 15.51 17.22 -6.92
CA VAL A 137 15.41 18.66 -7.23
C VAL A 137 15.97 18.98 -8.62
N ASP A 138 16.96 18.21 -9.09
CA ASP A 138 17.49 18.29 -10.45
C ASP A 138 16.59 17.62 -11.49
N GLY A 139 15.55 16.88 -11.08
CA GLY A 139 14.62 16.23 -11.98
C GLY A 139 15.21 15.02 -12.70
N ARG A 140 16.07 14.23 -12.05
CA ARG A 140 16.64 13.01 -12.67
C ARG A 140 15.55 11.94 -12.83
N PRO A 141 15.12 11.54 -14.06
CA PRO A 141 13.94 10.70 -14.25
C PRO A 141 13.98 9.37 -13.51
N ALA A 142 15.10 8.66 -13.57
CA ALA A 142 15.28 7.38 -12.88
C ALA A 142 15.14 7.48 -11.36
N VAL A 143 15.57 8.60 -10.76
CA VAL A 143 15.47 8.82 -9.31
C VAL A 143 14.04 9.17 -8.92
N VAL A 144 13.37 10.04 -9.68
CA VAL A 144 11.96 10.39 -9.46
C VAL A 144 11.06 9.16 -9.59
N LEU A 145 11.19 8.39 -10.67
CA LEU A 145 10.46 7.15 -10.89
C LEU A 145 10.75 6.11 -9.81
N GLY A 146 12.03 5.96 -9.42
CA GLY A 146 12.45 5.08 -8.34
C GLY A 146 11.80 5.44 -7.00
N LEU A 147 11.72 6.73 -6.67
CA LEU A 147 11.07 7.23 -5.46
C LEU A 147 9.56 6.97 -5.48
N ILE A 148 8.86 7.36 -6.55
CA ILE A 148 7.41 7.18 -6.63
C ILE A 148 7.04 5.69 -6.60
N TRP A 149 7.81 4.84 -7.28
CA TRP A 149 7.66 3.39 -7.17
C TRP A 149 7.85 2.91 -5.73
N THR A 150 8.84 3.44 -5.00
CA THR A 150 9.09 3.06 -3.60
C THR A 150 7.91 3.44 -2.70
N ILE A 151 7.30 4.59 -2.94
CA ILE A 151 6.11 5.05 -2.22
C ILE A 151 4.90 4.16 -2.53
N ILE A 152 4.64 3.87 -3.82
CA ILE A 152 3.57 2.97 -4.25
C ILE A 152 3.74 1.58 -3.62
N LEU A 153 4.95 1.01 -3.73
CA LEU A 153 5.27 -0.31 -3.21
C LEU A 153 4.97 -0.40 -1.71
N TYR A 154 5.32 0.64 -0.94
CA TYR A 154 5.08 0.66 0.50
C TYR A 154 3.61 0.86 0.84
N PHE A 155 3.03 2.01 0.48
CA PHE A 155 1.70 2.44 0.94
C PHE A 155 0.56 1.66 0.28
N GLN A 156 0.76 1.16 -0.94
CA GLN A 156 -0.33 0.52 -1.68
C GLN A 156 -0.18 -1.01 -1.76
N ILE A 157 1.03 -1.56 -1.68
CA ILE A 157 1.23 -3.02 -1.84
C ILE A 157 1.63 -3.66 -0.52
N GLU A 158 2.74 -3.22 0.09
CA GLU A 158 3.27 -3.83 1.31
C GLU A 158 2.35 -3.62 2.52
N GLU A 159 1.88 -2.40 2.74
CA GLU A 159 1.01 -2.07 3.88
C GLU A 159 -0.31 -2.83 3.81
N ASN A 160 -1.01 -2.78 2.67
CA ASN A 160 -2.22 -3.56 2.43
C ASN A 160 -1.98 -5.09 2.61
N THR A 161 -0.85 -5.62 2.12
CA THR A 161 -0.52 -7.04 2.29
C THR A 161 -0.28 -7.39 3.76
N ARG A 162 0.44 -6.54 4.51
CA ARG A 162 0.71 -6.76 5.94
C ARG A 162 -0.56 -6.68 6.77
N ALA A 163 -1.44 -5.73 6.46
CA ALA A 163 -2.73 -5.64 7.12
C ALA A 163 -3.54 -6.92 6.94
N LEU A 164 -3.57 -7.47 5.73
CA LEU A 164 -4.24 -8.76 5.51
C LEU A 164 -3.53 -9.93 6.22
N ALA A 165 -2.20 -9.96 6.24
CA ALA A 165 -1.47 -10.97 7.01
C ALA A 165 -1.79 -10.90 8.52
N SER A 166 -1.95 -9.69 9.07
CA SER A 166 -2.32 -9.47 10.47
C SER A 166 -3.76 -9.91 10.81
N LEU A 167 -4.63 -9.95 9.79
CA LEU A 167 -5.98 -10.49 9.86
C LEU A 167 -6.04 -12.03 9.73
N GLY A 168 -4.90 -12.72 9.74
CA GLY A 168 -4.82 -14.17 9.60
C GLY A 168 -4.85 -14.66 8.14
N HIS A 169 -4.81 -13.76 7.15
CA HIS A 169 -4.70 -14.15 5.75
C HIS A 169 -3.24 -14.48 5.41
N THR A 170 -2.87 -15.76 5.50
CA THR A 170 -1.54 -16.24 5.12
C THR A 170 -1.37 -16.31 3.60
N PHE A 171 -0.87 -15.24 2.99
CA PHE A 171 -0.50 -15.23 1.56
C PHE A 171 0.85 -15.94 1.34
N GLY A 172 0.86 -17.26 1.44
CA GLY A 172 2.05 -18.07 1.22
C GLY A 172 3.06 -17.99 2.37
N SER A 173 3.64 -19.13 2.71
CA SER A 173 4.54 -19.32 3.84
C SER A 173 5.68 -18.30 3.89
N ALA A 174 5.62 -17.35 4.84
CA ALA A 174 6.79 -16.62 5.33
C ALA A 174 7.58 -17.42 6.39
N SER A 175 7.37 -18.74 6.43
CA SER A 175 8.10 -19.67 7.29
C SER A 175 8.97 -20.58 6.43
N SER A 176 10.22 -20.17 6.23
CA SER A 176 11.34 -21.12 6.14
C SER A 176 12.69 -20.38 6.18
N LEU A 177 13.48 -20.73 7.20
CA LEU A 177 14.89 -20.40 7.43
C LEU A 177 15.24 -18.97 7.90
N GLU A 178 14.95 -18.68 9.18
CA GLU A 178 15.95 -18.00 10.01
C GLU A 178 17.09 -18.99 10.33
N GLY A 179 18.05 -19.07 9.42
CA GLY A 179 19.28 -19.84 9.56
C GLY A 179 20.48 -18.95 9.32
N SER A 180 20.92 -18.27 10.37
CA SER A 180 22.26 -17.68 10.59
C SER A 180 23.15 -17.51 9.35
N ARG A 181 23.10 -16.34 8.69
CA ARG A 181 24.18 -15.81 7.84
C ARG A 181 24.19 -14.28 7.89
N THR A 182 25.39 -13.72 7.85
CA THR A 182 25.76 -12.31 8.00
C THR A 182 24.92 -11.33 7.14
N PRO A 183 24.67 -10.10 7.62
CA PRO A 183 23.83 -9.14 6.91
C PRO A 183 24.60 -8.49 5.75
N ASP A 184 24.41 -8.99 4.54
CA ASP A 184 24.80 -8.27 3.32
C ASP A 184 23.70 -7.29 2.91
N HIS A 185 23.98 -6.00 3.07
CA HIS A 185 23.05 -4.86 2.98
C HIS A 185 22.34 -4.67 1.62
N ALA A 186 22.85 -5.28 0.53
CA ALA A 186 22.29 -5.12 -0.82
C ALA A 186 21.15 -6.12 -1.16
N THR A 187 21.08 -7.27 -0.47
CA THR A 187 20.15 -8.36 -0.84
C THR A 187 18.76 -8.24 -0.22
N GLU A 188 18.62 -7.46 0.83
CA GLU A 188 17.40 -7.40 1.64
C GLU A 188 16.29 -6.53 1.01
N SER A 189 16.65 -5.45 0.30
CA SER A 189 15.67 -4.60 -0.40
C SER A 189 15.05 -5.29 -1.62
N LYS A 190 15.86 -6.08 -2.36
CA LYS A 190 15.38 -6.89 -3.48
C LYS A 190 14.44 -8.00 -3.01
N ARG A 191 14.74 -8.63 -1.86
CA ARG A 191 13.89 -9.64 -1.21
C ARG A 191 12.53 -9.11 -0.75
N LYS A 192 12.43 -7.84 -0.32
CA LYS A 192 11.15 -7.22 0.09
C LYS A 192 10.22 -6.96 -1.09
N GLY A 193 10.73 -6.38 -2.18
CA GLY A 193 9.94 -6.19 -3.41
C GLY A 193 9.46 -7.51 -4.03
N GLU A 194 10.27 -8.56 -3.95
CA GLU A 194 9.86 -9.93 -4.32
C GLU A 194 8.79 -10.51 -3.38
N GLY A 195 8.78 -10.12 -2.11
CA GLY A 195 7.71 -10.47 -1.15
C GLY A 195 6.38 -9.85 -1.55
N ALA A 196 6.34 -8.52 -1.74
CA ALA A 196 5.14 -7.78 -2.13
C ALA A 196 4.58 -8.27 -3.48
N ARG A 197 5.45 -8.49 -4.48
CA ARG A 197 5.06 -9.07 -5.77
C ARG A 197 4.42 -10.44 -5.62
N ARG A 198 5.03 -11.34 -4.84
CA ARG A 198 4.50 -12.69 -4.61
C ARG A 198 3.17 -12.66 -3.87
N ALA A 199 3.01 -11.78 -2.88
CA ALA A 199 1.77 -11.61 -2.17
C ALA A 199 0.65 -11.11 -3.09
N LEU A 200 0.93 -10.11 -3.93
CA LEU A 200 -0.05 -9.61 -4.90
C LEU A 200 -0.42 -10.69 -5.94
N LEU A 201 0.56 -11.48 -6.44
CA LEU A 201 0.27 -12.63 -7.32
C LEU A 201 -0.59 -13.69 -6.61
N SER A 202 -0.29 -13.98 -5.35
CA SER A 202 -1.07 -14.90 -4.52
C SER A 202 -2.51 -14.38 -4.33
N TRP A 203 -2.68 -13.08 -4.09
CA TRP A 203 -4.00 -12.47 -4.00
C TRP A 203 -4.77 -12.59 -5.33
N VAL A 204 -4.14 -12.26 -6.46
CA VAL A 204 -4.77 -12.41 -7.80
C VAL A 204 -5.16 -13.86 -8.07
N SER A 205 -4.26 -14.82 -7.82
CA SER A 205 -4.55 -16.25 -8.02
C SER A 205 -5.72 -16.73 -7.14
N ASN A 206 -5.83 -16.21 -5.91
CA ASN A 206 -6.95 -16.50 -5.01
C ASN A 206 -8.26 -15.80 -5.43
N ALA A 207 -8.17 -14.63 -6.06
CA ALA A 207 -9.31 -13.85 -6.55
C ALA A 207 -9.90 -14.43 -7.84
N LEU A 208 -9.13 -15.17 -8.63
CA LEU A 208 -9.60 -15.72 -9.90
C LEU A 208 -10.39 -17.02 -9.71
N PRO A 209 -11.55 -17.18 -10.39
CA PRO A 209 -12.30 -18.43 -10.39
C PRO A 209 -11.50 -19.58 -11.02
N LYS A 210 -11.42 -20.72 -10.31
CA LYS A 210 -10.61 -21.89 -10.73
C LYS A 210 -11.16 -22.60 -11.98
N ASP A 211 -12.43 -22.42 -12.27
CA ASP A 211 -13.18 -22.99 -13.39
C ASP A 211 -12.91 -22.29 -14.74
N ILE A 212 -12.35 -21.08 -14.72
CA ILE A 212 -12.05 -20.30 -15.92
C ILE A 212 -10.74 -20.77 -16.61
N GLY A 213 -9.90 -21.54 -15.91
CA GLY A 213 -8.62 -22.04 -16.43
C GLY A 213 -7.59 -20.95 -16.73
N LEU A 214 -7.78 -19.74 -16.18
CA LEU A 214 -6.85 -18.62 -16.33
C LEU A 214 -5.74 -18.72 -15.28
N GLU A 215 -4.48 -18.68 -15.72
CA GLU A 215 -3.32 -18.74 -14.83
C GLU A 215 -2.48 -17.46 -14.97
N VAL A 216 -2.44 -16.64 -13.92
CA VAL A 216 -1.64 -15.41 -13.87
C VAL A 216 -0.30 -15.70 -13.20
N LYS A 217 0.80 -15.58 -13.97
CA LYS A 217 2.17 -15.92 -13.51
C LYS A 217 3.05 -14.69 -13.27
N ASP A 218 2.72 -13.57 -13.90
CA ASP A 218 3.48 -12.34 -13.87
C ASP A 218 2.56 -11.12 -13.87
N PHE A 219 3.15 -9.91 -13.82
CA PHE A 219 2.45 -8.65 -14.02
C PHE A 219 2.74 -8.07 -15.42
N GLY A 220 3.09 -8.93 -16.37
CA GLY A 220 3.43 -8.55 -17.73
C GLY A 220 2.49 -9.22 -18.71
N ARG A 221 2.97 -10.27 -19.37
CA ARG A 221 2.26 -10.95 -20.47
C ARG A 221 0.94 -11.57 -20.03
N SER A 222 0.81 -12.00 -18.77
CA SER A 222 -0.42 -12.59 -18.24
C SER A 222 -1.62 -11.63 -18.23
N TRP A 223 -1.37 -10.33 -18.39
CA TRP A 223 -2.39 -9.27 -18.35
C TRP A 223 -2.66 -8.64 -19.72
N ARG A 224 -1.81 -8.91 -20.72
CA ARG A 224 -1.87 -8.33 -22.06
C ARG A 224 -3.22 -8.54 -22.73
N ASP A 225 -3.82 -9.71 -22.52
CA ASP A 225 -5.06 -10.10 -23.19
C ASP A 225 -6.33 -9.53 -22.51
N GLY A 226 -6.19 -8.87 -21.36
CA GLY A 226 -7.28 -8.27 -20.61
C GLY A 226 -8.20 -9.24 -19.86
N LEU A 227 -8.04 -10.57 -20.00
CA LEU A 227 -8.94 -11.53 -19.34
C LEU A 227 -8.78 -11.53 -17.82
N ALA A 228 -7.54 -11.35 -17.32
CA ALA A 228 -7.27 -11.25 -15.89
C ALA A 228 -8.00 -10.06 -15.24
N PHE A 229 -8.00 -8.89 -15.90
CA PHE A 229 -8.73 -7.73 -15.41
C PHE A 229 -10.25 -7.98 -15.37
N LEU A 230 -10.81 -8.48 -16.46
CA LEU A 230 -12.24 -8.76 -16.56
C LEU A 230 -12.69 -9.81 -15.53
N ALA A 231 -11.89 -10.85 -15.31
CA ALA A 231 -12.20 -11.89 -14.34
C ALA A 231 -12.19 -11.37 -12.89
N ILE A 232 -11.22 -10.50 -12.53
CA ILE A 232 -11.21 -9.84 -11.22
C ILE A 232 -12.45 -8.95 -11.05
N ILE A 233 -12.80 -8.17 -12.06
CA ILE A 233 -13.98 -7.30 -12.04
C ILE A 233 -15.26 -8.10 -11.85
N ASP A 234 -15.46 -9.17 -12.64
CA ASP A 234 -16.63 -10.06 -12.50
C ASP A 234 -16.67 -10.74 -11.14
N GLN A 235 -15.51 -11.06 -10.55
CA GLN A 235 -15.47 -11.61 -9.20
C GLN A 235 -15.84 -10.59 -8.12
N ILE A 236 -15.39 -9.33 -8.23
CA ILE A 236 -15.79 -8.25 -7.31
C ILE A 236 -17.30 -8.00 -7.41
N ARG A 237 -17.82 -7.92 -8.64
CA ARG A 237 -19.22 -7.61 -8.88
C ARG A 237 -19.73 -8.43 -10.07
N LYS A 238 -20.49 -9.47 -9.75
CA LYS A 238 -21.08 -10.38 -10.73
C LYS A 238 -22.06 -9.66 -11.66
N ASN A 239 -22.15 -10.13 -12.91
CA ASN A 239 -23.07 -9.64 -13.95
C ASN A 239 -22.80 -8.23 -14.47
N VAL A 240 -21.63 -7.65 -14.20
CA VAL A 240 -21.25 -6.35 -14.75
C VAL A 240 -20.60 -6.50 -16.13
N VAL A 241 -20.06 -7.68 -16.43
CA VAL A 241 -19.27 -7.97 -17.63
C VAL A 241 -19.79 -9.24 -18.29
N ASP A 242 -20.06 -9.21 -19.60
CA ASP A 242 -20.34 -10.42 -20.37
C ASP A 242 -19.02 -11.11 -20.78
N MET A 243 -18.55 -12.00 -19.90
CA MET A 243 -17.33 -12.78 -20.12
C MET A 243 -17.41 -13.67 -21.36
N THR A 244 -18.60 -14.09 -21.79
CA THR A 244 -18.75 -15.00 -22.94
C THR A 244 -18.54 -14.27 -24.26
N ALA A 245 -19.10 -13.06 -24.40
CA ALA A 245 -18.89 -12.21 -25.55
C ALA A 245 -17.44 -11.71 -25.62
N LEU A 246 -16.88 -11.25 -24.48
CA LEU A 246 -15.56 -10.63 -24.43
C LEU A 246 -14.40 -11.59 -24.68
N ARG A 247 -14.56 -12.89 -24.41
CA ARG A 247 -13.56 -13.92 -24.79
C ARG A 247 -13.28 -13.96 -26.30
N ARG A 248 -14.22 -13.52 -27.13
CA ARG A 248 -14.07 -13.45 -28.60
C ARG A 248 -13.57 -12.10 -29.10
N ALA A 249 -13.47 -11.10 -28.22
CA ALA A 249 -13.04 -9.76 -28.57
C ALA A 249 -11.51 -9.63 -28.63
N THR A 250 -11.04 -8.57 -29.28
CA THR A 250 -9.61 -8.22 -29.32
C THR A 250 -9.11 -7.85 -27.92
N ASN A 251 -7.80 -7.97 -27.69
CA ASN A 251 -7.18 -7.58 -26.42
C ASN A 251 -7.52 -6.13 -26.06
N ARG A 252 -7.38 -5.22 -27.04
CA ARG A 252 -7.70 -3.80 -26.89
C ARG A 252 -9.13 -3.55 -26.41
N ALA A 253 -10.11 -4.22 -27.00
CA ALA A 253 -11.51 -4.07 -26.62
C ALA A 253 -11.79 -4.64 -25.21
N ARG A 254 -11.15 -5.76 -24.84
CA ARG A 254 -11.22 -6.33 -23.49
C ARG A 254 -10.63 -5.39 -22.44
N LEU A 255 -9.46 -4.83 -22.71
CA LEU A 255 -8.77 -3.89 -21.82
C LEU A 255 -9.58 -2.60 -21.66
N GLU A 256 -10.07 -2.00 -22.74
CA GLU A 256 -10.91 -0.79 -22.67
C GLU A 256 -12.16 -1.04 -21.82
N THR A 257 -12.86 -2.15 -22.10
CA THR A 257 -14.06 -2.53 -21.32
C THR A 257 -13.71 -2.74 -19.84
N ALA A 258 -12.59 -3.40 -19.54
CA ALA A 258 -12.17 -3.64 -18.17
C ALA A 258 -11.89 -2.33 -17.42
N PHE A 259 -11.16 -1.40 -18.03
CA PHE A 259 -10.79 -0.13 -17.39
C PHE A 259 -12.01 0.77 -17.19
N ASP A 260 -12.90 0.85 -18.16
CA ASP A 260 -14.14 1.64 -18.07
C ASP A 260 -15.08 1.11 -16.99
N VAL A 261 -15.27 -0.21 -16.96
CA VAL A 261 -16.13 -0.85 -15.96
C VAL A 261 -15.52 -0.70 -14.56
N ALA A 262 -14.20 -0.86 -14.42
CA ALA A 262 -13.52 -0.70 -13.14
C ALA A 262 -13.67 0.74 -12.60
N GLU A 263 -13.59 1.75 -13.45
CA GLU A 263 -13.78 3.13 -13.02
C GLU A 263 -15.24 3.43 -12.68
N ARG A 264 -16.17 3.09 -13.57
CA ARG A 264 -17.59 3.45 -13.40
C ARG A 264 -18.29 2.66 -12.29
N GLU A 265 -18.06 1.35 -12.24
CA GLU A 265 -18.82 0.44 -11.38
C GLU A 265 -18.12 0.11 -10.08
N LEU A 266 -16.78 0.19 -10.07
CA LEU A 266 -15.95 -0.15 -8.92
C LEU A 266 -15.19 1.07 -8.39
N GLY A 267 -15.24 2.24 -9.04
CA GLY A 267 -14.51 3.45 -8.63
C GLY A 267 -13.00 3.24 -8.47
N VAL A 268 -12.41 2.37 -9.30
CA VAL A 268 -10.96 2.15 -9.41
C VAL A 268 -10.46 3.08 -10.50
N ALA A 269 -9.62 4.06 -10.15
CA ALA A 269 -9.17 5.09 -11.09
C ALA A 269 -8.41 4.46 -12.26
N ARG A 270 -8.73 4.89 -13.49
CA ARG A 270 -8.06 4.41 -14.71
C ARG A 270 -6.63 4.95 -14.76
N LEU A 271 -5.63 4.06 -14.59
CA LEU A 271 -4.21 4.43 -14.61
C LEU A 271 -3.50 4.06 -15.91
N LEU A 272 -4.02 3.05 -16.60
CA LEU A 272 -3.43 2.44 -17.79
C LEU A 272 -4.33 2.70 -19.00
N ASP A 273 -3.70 2.85 -20.16
CA ASP A 273 -4.43 2.82 -21.43
C ASP A 273 -4.24 1.46 -22.12
N PRO A 274 -5.24 0.95 -22.85
CA PRO A 274 -5.16 -0.35 -23.48
C PRO A 274 -3.97 -0.53 -24.43
N GLU A 275 -3.56 0.53 -25.14
CA GLU A 275 -2.38 0.50 -26.01
C GLU A 275 -1.07 0.28 -25.28
N ASP A 276 -0.95 0.71 -24.02
CA ASP A 276 0.27 0.53 -23.24
C ASP A 276 0.39 -0.90 -22.67
N VAL A 277 -0.74 -1.63 -22.61
CA VAL A 277 -0.82 -2.99 -22.09
C VAL A 277 -0.84 -4.03 -23.21
N ASP A 278 -1.45 -3.72 -24.37
CA ASP A 278 -1.48 -4.61 -25.54
C ASP A 278 -0.16 -4.57 -26.35
N VAL A 279 0.95 -4.81 -25.65
CA VAL A 279 2.32 -4.88 -26.18
C VAL A 279 2.99 -6.19 -25.77
N ASP A 280 4.10 -6.56 -26.41
CA ASP A 280 4.76 -7.86 -26.16
C ASP A 280 5.33 -8.02 -24.75
N ARG A 281 5.72 -6.91 -24.12
CA ARG A 281 6.26 -6.84 -22.76
C ARG A 281 5.73 -5.59 -22.04
N PRO A 282 4.52 -5.67 -21.45
CA PRO A 282 3.96 -4.58 -20.65
C PRO A 282 4.86 -4.24 -19.46
N ASP A 283 4.87 -2.97 -19.02
CA ASP A 283 5.63 -2.56 -17.84
C ASP A 283 5.02 -3.15 -16.56
N GLU A 284 5.74 -4.08 -15.92
CA GLU A 284 5.23 -4.81 -14.76
C GLU A 284 4.89 -3.89 -13.59
N LYS A 285 5.66 -2.80 -13.39
CA LYS A 285 5.39 -1.85 -12.30
C LYS A 285 4.07 -1.14 -12.52
N SER A 286 3.81 -0.67 -13.73
CA SER A 286 2.56 -0.01 -14.10
C SER A 286 1.35 -0.93 -13.90
N VAL A 287 1.44 -2.19 -14.35
CA VAL A 287 0.40 -3.20 -14.13
C VAL A 287 0.20 -3.49 -12.64
N MET A 288 1.29 -3.68 -11.88
CA MET A 288 1.23 -3.88 -10.43
C MET A 288 0.54 -2.71 -9.72
N THR A 289 0.87 -1.47 -10.07
CA THR A 289 0.25 -0.26 -9.50
C THR A 289 -1.26 -0.24 -9.75
N TYR A 290 -1.70 -0.60 -10.95
CA TYR A 290 -3.12 -0.66 -11.27
C TYR A 290 -3.84 -1.80 -10.53
N VAL A 291 -3.27 -3.00 -10.52
CA VAL A 291 -3.84 -4.17 -9.83
C VAL A 291 -3.91 -3.95 -8.32
N ALA A 292 -2.92 -3.29 -7.74
CA ALA A 292 -2.91 -2.96 -6.31
C ALA A 292 -4.08 -2.06 -5.88
N GLN A 293 -4.69 -1.29 -6.79
CA GLN A 293 -5.90 -0.52 -6.46
C GLN A 293 -7.10 -1.44 -6.16
N PHE A 294 -7.22 -2.56 -6.89
CA PHE A 294 -8.25 -3.55 -6.62
C PHE A 294 -8.04 -4.23 -5.28
N LEU A 295 -6.80 -4.60 -4.95
CA LEU A 295 -6.46 -5.14 -3.63
C LEU A 295 -6.80 -4.15 -2.51
N HIS A 296 -6.42 -2.88 -2.67
CA HIS A 296 -6.67 -1.85 -1.67
C HIS A 296 -8.17 -1.61 -1.44
N LYS A 297 -8.96 -1.60 -2.52
CA LYS A 297 -10.39 -1.29 -2.46
C LYS A 297 -11.28 -2.50 -2.17
N TYR A 298 -10.86 -3.68 -2.61
CA TYR A 298 -11.59 -4.94 -2.50
C TYR A 298 -10.67 -6.08 -2.01
N PRO A 299 -10.13 -6.00 -0.78
CA PRO A 299 -9.27 -7.05 -0.26
C PRO A 299 -9.97 -8.41 -0.12
N GLU A 300 -11.31 -8.41 -0.07
CA GLU A 300 -12.21 -9.47 0.39
C GLU A 300 -12.53 -10.57 -0.64
N LEU A 301 -11.83 -10.64 -1.77
CA LEU A 301 -12.27 -11.40 -2.95
C LEU A 301 -12.32 -12.94 -2.87
N ARG A 302 -12.19 -13.54 -1.68
CA ARG A 302 -12.40 -14.98 -1.49
C ARG A 302 -13.83 -15.25 -1.00
N SER A 303 -14.46 -16.28 -1.53
CA SER A 303 -15.67 -16.88 -0.94
C SER A 303 -15.42 -17.48 0.46
N ASP A 304 -14.16 -17.64 0.86
CA ASP A 304 -13.70 -18.19 2.15
C ASP A 304 -13.37 -17.07 3.18
N THR A 305 -13.47 -15.78 2.79
CA THR A 305 -13.24 -14.62 3.67
C THR A 305 -14.51 -13.93 4.13
N GLY A 306 -15.68 -14.36 3.63
CA GLY A 306 -16.96 -14.03 4.26
C GLY A 306 -16.94 -14.37 5.75
N ASP A 307 -16.36 -15.52 6.12
CA ASP A 307 -16.33 -15.99 7.51
C ASP A 307 -15.38 -15.18 8.41
N SER A 308 -14.22 -14.71 7.91
CA SER A 308 -13.28 -13.91 8.71
C SER A 308 -13.74 -12.45 8.88
N LEU A 309 -14.28 -11.84 7.82
CA LEU A 309 -14.82 -10.49 7.90
C LEU A 309 -16.14 -10.43 8.65
N THR A 310 -17.03 -11.42 8.46
CA THR A 310 -18.19 -11.57 9.34
C THR A 310 -17.75 -11.82 10.77
N ALA A 311 -16.67 -12.58 11.03
CA ALA A 311 -16.12 -12.70 12.37
C ALA A 311 -15.65 -11.35 12.94
N ILE A 312 -14.96 -10.50 12.17
CA ILE A 312 -14.56 -9.15 12.60
C ILE A 312 -15.77 -8.24 12.82
N GLN A 313 -16.75 -8.29 11.91
CA GLN A 313 -17.99 -7.52 12.03
C GLN A 313 -18.83 -7.98 13.24
N ASN A 314 -18.83 -9.29 13.51
CA ASN A 314 -19.48 -9.89 14.67
C ASN A 314 -18.73 -9.52 15.96
N GLU A 315 -17.40 -9.52 15.94
CA GLU A 315 -16.54 -9.04 17.03
C GLU A 315 -16.80 -7.56 17.34
N TYR A 316 -16.86 -6.72 16.30
CA TYR A 316 -17.20 -5.30 16.41
C TYR A 316 -18.60 -5.09 16.97
N SER A 317 -19.60 -5.78 16.42
CA SER A 317 -20.99 -5.68 16.87
C SER A 317 -21.15 -6.20 18.29
N SER A 318 -20.45 -7.28 18.64
CA SER A 318 -20.42 -7.85 19.98
C SER A 318 -19.80 -6.88 20.99
N LEU A 319 -18.68 -6.25 20.65
CA LEU A 319 -18.04 -5.26 21.52
C LEU A 319 -18.93 -4.02 21.70
N THR A 320 -19.53 -3.53 20.61
CA THR A 320 -20.43 -2.36 20.64
C THR A 320 -21.66 -2.63 21.50
N GLN A 321 -22.30 -3.78 21.31
CA GLN A 321 -23.45 -4.20 22.11
C GLN A 321 -23.07 -4.33 23.59
N TRP A 322 -21.97 -5.03 23.88
CA TRP A 322 -21.51 -5.23 25.25
C TRP A 322 -21.21 -3.89 25.93
N LEU A 323 -20.49 -2.98 25.27
CA LEU A 323 -20.21 -1.65 25.79
C LEU A 323 -21.47 -0.85 26.06
N THR A 324 -22.45 -0.91 25.16
CA THR A 324 -23.73 -0.21 25.30
C THR A 324 -24.51 -0.75 26.50
N GLU A 325 -24.63 -2.07 26.63
CA GLU A 325 -25.33 -2.72 27.73
C GLU A 325 -24.67 -2.43 29.09
N ARG A 326 -23.33 -2.53 29.17
CA ARG A 326 -22.60 -2.27 30.42
C ARG A 326 -22.67 -0.81 30.84
N ASN A 327 -22.55 0.13 29.90
CA ASN A 327 -22.75 1.56 30.20
C ASN A 327 -24.17 1.83 30.71
N GLN A 328 -25.20 1.28 30.04
CA GLN A 328 -26.59 1.44 30.48
C GLN A 328 -26.82 0.84 31.87
N TYR A 329 -26.23 -0.32 32.16
CA TYR A 329 -26.31 -0.97 33.47
C TYR A 329 -25.72 -0.10 34.58
N LEU A 330 -24.46 0.37 34.43
CA LEU A 330 -23.83 1.22 35.45
C LEU A 330 -24.55 2.56 35.61
N GLN A 331 -24.99 3.18 34.51
CA GLN A 331 -25.77 4.41 34.55
C GLN A 331 -27.10 4.22 35.27
N HIS A 332 -27.79 3.10 35.03
CA HIS A 332 -29.03 2.78 35.74
C HIS A 332 -28.78 2.64 37.24
N LEU A 333 -27.80 1.82 37.64
CA LEU A 333 -27.43 1.64 39.05
C LEU A 333 -27.06 2.96 39.74
N ARG A 334 -26.37 3.84 39.02
CA ARG A 334 -26.01 5.16 39.51
C ARG A 334 -27.23 6.05 39.70
N GLN A 335 -28.17 6.06 38.75
CA GLN A 335 -29.41 6.83 38.83
C GLN A 335 -30.33 6.35 39.95
N THR A 336 -30.38 5.04 40.19
CA THR A 336 -31.16 4.43 41.29
C THR A 336 -30.41 4.39 42.61
N ASN A 337 -29.17 4.91 42.65
CA ASN A 337 -28.27 4.87 43.79
C ASN A 337 -28.12 3.46 44.41
N SER A 338 -28.08 2.45 43.54
CA SER A 338 -28.04 1.02 43.90
C SER A 338 -26.74 0.34 43.46
N LEU A 339 -25.68 1.12 43.26
CA LEU A 339 -24.34 0.56 43.02
C LEU A 339 -23.93 -0.32 44.20
N PRO A 340 -23.42 -1.55 43.95
CA PRO A 340 -23.05 -2.44 45.04
C PRO A 340 -21.91 -1.89 45.88
N ASN A 341 -22.02 -2.03 47.20
CA ASN A 341 -21.01 -1.56 48.14
C ASN A 341 -20.00 -2.66 48.50
N SER A 342 -19.44 -3.31 47.48
CA SER A 342 -18.53 -4.45 47.65
C SER A 342 -17.40 -4.40 46.63
N TYR A 343 -16.15 -4.37 47.11
CA TYR A 343 -14.97 -4.49 46.26
C TYR A 343 -14.93 -5.82 45.50
N GLN A 344 -15.54 -6.88 46.04
CA GLN A 344 -15.60 -8.16 45.34
C GLN A 344 -16.46 -8.06 44.07
N GLU A 345 -17.55 -7.31 44.11
CA GLU A 345 -18.42 -7.08 42.96
C GLU A 345 -17.76 -6.15 41.93
N TYR A 346 -17.08 -5.10 42.41
CA TYR A 346 -16.27 -4.25 41.55
C TYR A 346 -15.16 -5.04 40.84
N ALA A 347 -14.40 -5.86 41.57
CA ALA A 347 -13.31 -6.67 41.01
C ALA A 347 -13.83 -7.70 39.99
N ALA A 348 -15.02 -8.26 40.21
CA ALA A 348 -15.66 -9.13 39.23
C ALA A 348 -16.01 -8.39 37.93
N PHE A 349 -16.53 -7.17 38.04
CA PHE A 349 -16.82 -6.32 36.88
C PHE A 349 -15.54 -5.89 36.16
N GLU A 350 -14.51 -5.50 36.90
CA GLU A 350 -13.20 -5.15 36.34
C GLU A 350 -12.57 -6.31 35.58
N SER A 351 -12.66 -7.53 36.10
CA SER A 351 -12.21 -8.73 35.39
C SER A 351 -12.96 -8.95 34.08
N GLU A 352 -14.27 -8.67 34.05
CA GLU A 352 -15.07 -8.71 32.82
C GLU A 352 -14.57 -7.68 31.79
N VAL A 353 -14.32 -6.44 32.21
CA VAL A 353 -13.78 -5.39 31.32
C VAL A 353 -12.40 -5.77 30.79
N GLN A 354 -11.53 -6.31 31.66
CA GLN A 354 -10.19 -6.73 31.28
C GLN A 354 -10.21 -7.82 30.20
N SER A 355 -11.20 -8.72 30.22
CA SER A 355 -11.37 -9.74 29.18
C SER A 355 -11.67 -9.15 27.78
N ARG A 356 -12.16 -7.91 27.71
CA ARG A 356 -12.50 -7.20 26.46
C ARG A 356 -11.40 -6.26 25.97
N VAL A 357 -10.40 -5.96 26.79
CA VAL A 357 -9.26 -5.09 26.43
C VAL A 357 -8.48 -5.65 25.25
N GLU A 358 -8.25 -6.96 25.21
CA GLU A 358 -7.54 -7.60 24.09
C GLU A 358 -8.29 -7.43 22.77
N LEU A 359 -9.61 -7.57 22.80
CA LEU A 359 -10.48 -7.37 21.63
C LEU A 359 -10.50 -5.90 21.20
N TYR A 360 -10.64 -4.97 22.14
CA TYR A 360 -10.56 -3.53 21.86
C TYR A 360 -9.22 -3.18 21.19
N ASN A 361 -8.10 -3.63 21.75
CA ASN A 361 -6.76 -3.37 21.21
C ASN A 361 -6.52 -4.06 19.86
N LYS A 362 -7.13 -5.23 19.63
CA LYS A 362 -7.13 -5.90 18.33
C LYS A 362 -7.83 -5.01 17.30
N LEU A 363 -9.07 -4.59 17.58
CA LEU A 363 -9.87 -3.78 16.65
C LEU A 363 -9.28 -2.38 16.43
N HIS A 364 -8.76 -1.72 17.47
CA HIS A 364 -8.10 -0.42 17.37
C HIS A 364 -6.91 -0.43 16.39
N ARG A 365 -6.06 -1.46 16.48
CA ARG A 365 -4.91 -1.62 15.57
C ARG A 365 -5.34 -1.80 14.11
N LEU A 366 -6.49 -2.43 13.87
CA LEU A 366 -7.03 -2.61 12.53
C LEU A 366 -7.52 -1.28 11.95
N VAL A 367 -8.17 -0.44 12.78
CA VAL A 367 -8.62 0.91 12.38
C VAL A 367 -7.41 1.83 12.09
N ASP A 368 -6.41 1.86 12.98
CA ASP A 368 -5.20 2.67 12.81
C ASP A 368 -4.37 2.27 11.58
N SER A 369 -4.44 0.99 11.18
CA SER A 369 -3.70 0.50 10.02
C SER A 369 -4.24 1.02 8.68
N HIS A 370 -5.34 1.79 8.67
CA HIS A 370 -5.97 2.37 7.46
C HIS A 370 -6.31 1.37 6.34
N SER A 371 -6.15 0.06 6.59
CA SER A 371 -6.00 -0.94 5.53
C SER A 371 -7.19 -1.89 5.40
N ILE A 372 -8.29 -1.67 6.12
CA ILE A 372 -9.41 -2.62 6.14
C ILE A 372 -10.71 -1.81 6.19
N ILE A 373 -11.30 -1.58 5.02
CA ILE A 373 -12.55 -0.83 4.90
C ILE A 373 -13.72 -1.80 5.19
N SER A 374 -14.07 -1.90 6.47
CA SER A 374 -15.41 -2.34 6.92
C SER A 374 -15.87 -1.53 8.14
N ILE A 375 -14.96 -1.19 9.05
CA ILE A 375 -15.22 -0.27 10.17
C ILE A 375 -14.66 1.10 9.83
N THR A 376 -15.53 2.10 9.64
CA THR A 376 -15.08 3.47 9.36
C THR A 376 -14.44 4.09 10.61
N HIS A 377 -13.50 5.03 10.42
CA HIS A 377 -12.94 5.80 11.54
C HIS A 377 -14.04 6.55 12.32
N GLU A 378 -15.13 6.92 11.65
CA GLU A 378 -16.30 7.53 12.29
C GLU A 378 -17.05 6.53 13.19
N SER A 379 -17.22 5.28 12.72
CA SER A 379 -17.81 4.19 13.51
C SER A 379 -16.94 3.82 14.72
N TRP A 380 -15.61 3.82 14.57
CA TRP A 380 -14.72 3.52 15.69
C TRP A 380 -14.76 4.58 16.80
N ARG A 381 -14.95 5.86 16.45
CA ARG A 381 -15.12 6.94 17.44
C ARG A 381 -16.28 6.68 18.41
N GLU A 382 -17.31 5.96 17.96
CA GLU A 382 -18.43 5.57 18.83
C GLU A 382 -17.99 4.55 19.88
N ILE A 383 -17.26 3.51 19.48
CA ILE A 383 -16.68 2.53 20.43
C ILE A 383 -15.73 3.22 21.40
N GLU A 384 -14.85 4.10 20.91
CA GLU A 384 -13.91 4.83 21.76
C GLU A 384 -14.64 5.68 22.81
N LYS A 385 -15.72 6.37 22.39
CA LYS A 385 -16.58 7.13 23.30
C LYS A 385 -17.23 6.24 24.35
N LEU A 386 -17.84 5.11 23.94
CA LEU A 386 -18.48 4.17 24.87
C LEU A 386 -17.46 3.53 25.84
N TRP A 387 -16.25 3.25 25.37
CA TRP A 387 -15.16 2.72 26.18
C TRP A 387 -14.73 3.71 27.25
N ARG A 388 -14.49 4.98 26.87
CA ARG A 388 -14.17 6.06 27.81
C ARG A 388 -15.28 6.29 28.84
N GLN A 389 -16.55 6.23 28.41
CA GLN A 389 -17.71 6.34 29.31
C GLN A 389 -17.73 5.20 30.34
N LEU A 390 -17.47 3.96 29.91
CA LEU A 390 -17.44 2.81 30.81
C LEU A 390 -16.35 2.98 31.87
N GLN A 391 -15.15 3.41 31.46
CA GLN A 391 -14.03 3.67 32.38
C GLN A 391 -14.37 4.76 33.40
N ALA A 392 -15.03 5.84 32.96
CA ALA A 392 -15.46 6.91 33.86
C ALA A 392 -16.48 6.43 34.90
N GLU A 393 -17.48 5.62 34.50
CA GLU A 393 -18.46 5.06 35.44
C GLU A 393 -17.82 4.07 36.43
N MET A 394 -16.84 3.27 35.97
CA MET A 394 -16.08 2.40 36.86
C MET A 394 -15.29 3.18 37.92
N ARG A 395 -14.59 4.26 37.53
CA ARG A 395 -13.88 5.11 38.49
C ARG A 395 -14.81 5.77 39.48
N TYR A 396 -15.99 6.20 39.04
CA TYR A 396 -17.00 6.72 39.94
C TYR A 396 -17.42 5.67 40.99
N TRP A 397 -17.64 4.42 40.57
CA TRP A 397 -17.97 3.34 41.49
C TRP A 397 -16.81 3.06 42.47
N LEU A 398 -15.58 2.98 41.98
CA LEU A 398 -14.40 2.78 42.84
C LEU A 398 -14.25 3.90 43.88
N ARG A 399 -14.42 5.15 43.45
CA ARG A 399 -14.41 6.32 44.34
C ARG A 399 -15.49 6.24 45.42
N LEU A 400 -16.69 5.76 45.06
CA LEU A 400 -17.76 5.56 46.03
C LEU A 400 -17.38 4.51 47.08
N LEU A 401 -16.75 3.40 46.67
CA LEU A 401 -16.26 2.37 47.60
C LEU A 401 -15.16 2.91 48.51
N ASP A 402 -14.18 3.60 47.93
CA ASP A 402 -13.04 4.16 48.66
C ASP A 402 -13.49 5.20 49.69
N SER A 403 -14.52 5.99 49.38
CA SER A 403 -15.09 6.97 50.30
C SER A 403 -15.68 6.35 51.58
N GLN A 404 -16.03 5.06 51.54
CA GLN A 404 -16.58 4.32 52.68
C GLN A 404 -15.52 3.62 53.53
N LEU A 405 -14.25 3.66 53.12
CA LEU A 405 -13.16 3.11 53.93
C LEU A 405 -12.97 3.93 55.23
N PRO A 406 -12.53 3.29 56.33
CA PRO A 406 -12.22 4.01 57.55
C PRO A 406 -11.03 4.96 57.34
N PRO A 407 -10.99 6.11 58.02
CA PRO A 407 -9.82 6.99 58.03
C PRO A 407 -8.55 6.22 58.46
N PRO A 408 -7.39 6.48 57.82
CA PRO A 408 -7.12 7.52 56.83
C PRO A 408 -7.39 7.10 55.37
N PHE A 409 -7.84 5.87 55.12
CA PHE A 409 -7.88 5.31 53.76
C PHE A 409 -8.85 6.03 52.83
N CYS A 410 -10.00 6.51 53.33
CA CYS A 410 -10.91 7.33 52.54
C CYS A 410 -10.27 8.63 52.04
N GLN A 411 -9.38 9.24 52.83
CA GLN A 411 -8.67 10.47 52.45
C GLN A 411 -7.65 10.20 51.32
N VAL A 412 -7.05 9.00 51.32
CA VAL A 412 -6.15 8.55 50.25
C VAL A 412 -6.95 8.29 48.97
N GLY A 413 -8.10 7.63 49.07
CA GLY A 413 -9.01 7.43 47.93
C GLY A 413 -9.50 8.73 47.30
N ASP A 414 -9.92 9.69 48.14
CA ASP A 414 -10.31 11.03 47.66
C ASP A 414 -9.15 11.81 47.02
N TRP A 415 -7.92 11.58 47.47
CA TRP A 415 -6.73 12.16 46.85
C TRP A 415 -6.43 11.52 45.50
N LEU A 416 -6.48 10.18 45.41
CA LEU A 416 -6.27 9.44 44.16
C LEU A 416 -7.30 9.80 43.10
N ALA A 417 -8.58 9.84 43.46
CA ALA A 417 -9.65 10.22 42.54
C ALA A 417 -9.44 11.62 41.95
N ARG A 418 -8.99 12.59 42.77
CA ARG A 418 -8.66 13.95 42.28
C ARG A 418 -7.44 13.96 41.37
N ALA A 419 -6.43 13.13 41.64
CA ALA A 419 -5.26 13.02 40.78
C ALA A 419 -5.61 12.40 39.41
N GLU A 420 -6.47 11.39 39.40
CA GLU A 420 -6.98 10.78 38.17
C GLU A 420 -7.83 11.75 37.35
N ASP A 421 -8.74 12.49 37.99
CA ASP A 421 -9.55 13.53 37.35
C ASP A 421 -8.65 14.57 36.63
N LEU A 422 -7.50 14.93 37.23
CA LEU A 422 -6.53 15.87 36.65
C LEU A 422 -5.69 15.30 35.51
N ILE A 423 -5.43 13.99 35.50
CA ILE A 423 -4.69 13.34 34.40
C ILE A 423 -5.56 13.26 33.14
N GLU A 424 -6.88 13.18 33.29
CA GLU A 424 -7.82 13.04 32.19
C GLU A 424 -8.48 14.33 31.72
N SER A 425 -8.52 15.36 32.55
CA SER A 425 -8.94 16.69 32.10
C SER A 425 -7.84 17.30 31.22
N ASP A 426 -8.17 17.68 29.98
CA ASP A 426 -7.30 18.51 29.12
C ASP A 426 -7.05 19.92 29.71
N ASP A 427 -7.69 20.25 30.84
CA ASP A 427 -7.50 21.49 31.57
C ASP A 427 -6.22 21.45 32.40
N ILE A 428 -5.17 22.09 31.90
CA ILE A 428 -3.99 22.44 32.71
C ILE A 428 -4.48 23.43 33.78
N PRO A 429 -4.36 23.10 35.09
CA PRO A 429 -4.71 24.06 36.12
C PRO A 429 -3.78 25.26 36.02
N THR A 430 -4.36 26.44 35.77
CA THR A 430 -3.67 27.74 35.78
C THR A 430 -3.18 28.14 37.16
#